data_AF-A0A974PVL2-F1
#
_entry.id   AF-A0A974PVL2-F1
#
_cell.length_a   1.000
_cell.length_b   1.000
_cell.length_c   1.000
_cell.angle_alpha   90.00
_cell.angle_beta   90.00
_cell.angle_gamma   90.00
#
_symmetry.space_group_name_H-M   'P 1'
#
loop_
_entity.id
_entity.type
_entity.pdbx_description
1 polymer ?
#
loop_
_entity_poly.entity_id
_entity_poly.type
_entity_poly.pdbx_seq_one_letter_code
_entity_poly.pdbx_strand_id
1 'polypeptide(L)'
;MRGRRFPFLTALGVGLTAGFGYPLVDLALACRVPVSEACVWGKAYLPLTLGVSAVVLGGPVTAVAYAMLRWRRRSRDDADRAATRPDREPTE
;
A
#
# COMPACT_ATOMS: atom_id res chain seq x y z
N MET A 1 -7.26 -0.18 -22.83
CA MET A 1 -7.60 0.31 -21.46
C MET A 1 -6.83 -0.38 -20.30
N ARG A 2 -5.80 -1.21 -20.55
CA ARG A 2 -5.08 -1.98 -19.49
C ARG A 2 -4.03 -1.19 -18.69
N GLY A 3 -3.53 -0.06 -19.20
CA GLY A 3 -2.38 0.65 -18.62
C GLY A 3 -2.61 1.55 -17.39
N ARG A 4 -3.86 1.98 -17.11
CA ARG A 4 -4.17 2.88 -15.96
C ARG A 4 -4.64 2.14 -14.70
N ARG A 5 -5.14 0.91 -14.83
CA ARG A 5 -5.64 0.11 -13.68
C ARG A 5 -4.53 -0.63 -12.95
N PHE A 6 -3.45 -0.98 -13.66
CA PHE A 6 -2.30 -1.68 -13.09
C PHE A 6 -1.69 -1.02 -11.83
N PRO A 7 -1.41 0.30 -11.80
CA PRO A 7 -0.82 0.94 -10.61
C PRO A 7 -1.79 0.98 -9.42
N PHE A 8 -3.10 1.04 -9.68
CA PHE A 8 -4.10 1.01 -8.63
C PHE A 8 -4.22 -0.39 -8.03
N LEU A 9 -4.24 -1.43 -8.86
CA LEU A 9 -4.27 -2.82 -8.42
C LEU A 9 -3.04 -3.19 -7.59
N THR A 10 -1.85 -2.72 -7.97
CA THR A 10 -0.63 -2.96 -7.17
C THR A 10 -0.67 -2.21 -5.84
N ALA A 11 -1.13 -0.96 -5.81
CA ALA A 11 -1.26 -0.19 -4.57
C ALA A 11 -2.29 -0.84 -3.63
N LEU A 12 -3.42 -1.27 -4.18
CA LEU A 12 -4.48 -1.95 -3.44
C LEU A 12 -3.99 -3.30 -2.90
N GLY A 13 -3.23 -4.07 -3.70
CA GLY A 13 -2.60 -5.31 -3.26
C GLY A 13 -1.64 -5.11 -2.09
N VAL A 14 -0.79 -4.08 -2.14
CA VAL A 14 0.14 -3.74 -1.04
C VAL A 14 -0.59 -3.28 0.22
N GLY A 15 -1.64 -2.47 0.08
CA GLY A 15 -2.46 -2.07 1.21
C GLY A 15 -3.19 -3.24 1.85
N LEU A 16 -3.72 -4.17 1.04
CA LEU A 16 -4.37 -5.39 1.52
C LEU A 16 -3.39 -6.31 2.24
N THR A 17 -2.20 -6.57 1.68
CA THR A 17 -1.21 -7.43 2.35
C THR A 17 -0.70 -6.82 3.64
N ALA A 18 -0.50 -5.50 3.71
CA ALA A 18 -0.13 -4.83 4.96
C ALA A 18 -1.27 -4.89 6.00
N GLY A 19 -2.51 -4.60 5.60
CA GLY A 19 -3.67 -4.60 6.49
C GLY A 19 -4.06 -5.99 7.01
N PHE A 20 -3.85 -7.05 6.20
CA PHE A 20 -4.11 -8.42 6.61
C PHE A 20 -2.91 -9.05 7.34
N GLY A 21 -1.68 -8.72 6.93
CA GLY A 21 -0.47 -9.32 7.48
C GLY A 21 -0.24 -8.94 8.95
N TYR A 22 -0.55 -7.70 9.33
CA TYR A 22 -0.35 -7.23 10.70
C TYR A 22 -1.12 -8.04 11.77
N PRO A 23 -2.46 -8.19 11.69
CA PRO A 23 -3.22 -8.97 12.68
C PRO A 23 -2.87 -10.47 12.65
N LEU A 24 -2.44 -11.00 11.51
CA LEU A 24 -1.98 -12.39 11.39
C LEU A 24 -0.66 -12.63 12.14
N VAL A 25 0.29 -11.69 12.05
CA VAL A 25 1.57 -11.76 12.76
C VAL A 25 1.37 -11.54 14.26
N ASP A 26 0.53 -10.57 14.63
CA ASP A 26 0.20 -10.28 16.03
C ASP A 26 -0.44 -11.49 16.72
N LEU A 27 -1.40 -12.14 16.05
CA LEU A 27 -2.02 -13.36 16.56
C LEU A 27 -1.06 -14.55 16.63
N ALA A 28 -0.17 -14.70 15.64
CA ALA A 28 0.83 -15.76 15.65
C ALA A 28 1.84 -15.61 16.80
N LEU A 29 2.18 -14.37 17.17
CA LEU A 29 3.02 -14.07 18.34
C LEU A 29 2.26 -14.33 19.64
N ALA A 30 1.01 -13.87 19.74
CA ALA A 30 0.17 -14.05 20.93
C ALA A 30 -0.17 -15.52 21.22
N CYS A 31 -0.37 -16.33 20.16
CA CYS A 31 -0.71 -17.76 20.29
C CYS A 31 0.49 -18.70 20.45
N ARG A 32 1.71 -18.19 20.70
CA ARG A 32 2.85 -19.05 21.08
C ARG A 32 2.61 -19.83 22.37
N VAL A 33 1.71 -19.36 23.24
CA VAL A 33 1.30 -20.05 24.46
C VAL A 33 -0.20 -20.36 24.36
N PRO A 34 -0.58 -21.61 23.98
CA PRO A 34 -1.93 -21.95 23.52
C PRO A 34 -3.02 -21.93 24.61
N VAL A 35 -2.64 -21.73 25.88
CA VAL A 35 -3.53 -21.72 27.05
C VAL A 35 -3.78 -20.32 27.62
N SER A 36 -3.23 -19.27 27.01
CA SER A 36 -3.51 -17.90 27.44
C SER A 36 -4.90 -17.47 26.96
N GLU A 37 -5.71 -16.86 27.85
CA GLU A 37 -7.01 -16.27 27.50
C GLU A 37 -6.88 -15.29 26.31
N ALA A 38 -5.73 -14.62 26.19
CA ALA A 38 -5.39 -13.77 25.06
C ALA A 38 -5.49 -14.46 23.69
N CYS A 39 -5.14 -15.74 23.57
CA CYS A 39 -5.22 -16.48 22.31
C CYS A 39 -6.67 -16.91 21.97
N VAL A 40 -7.52 -17.15 22.98
CA VAL A 40 -8.94 -17.46 22.79
C VAL A 40 -9.72 -16.23 22.33
N TRP A 41 -9.54 -15.12 23.04
CA TRP A 41 -10.14 -13.84 22.67
C TRP A 41 -9.58 -13.31 21.36
N GLY A 42 -8.27 -13.45 21.13
CA GLY A 42 -7.62 -13.07 19.86
C GLY A 42 -8.22 -13.79 18.65
N LYS A 43 -8.52 -15.09 18.75
CA LYS A 43 -9.20 -15.83 17.67
C LYS A 43 -10.64 -15.39 17.45
N ALA A 44 -11.37 -15.04 18.50
CA ALA A 44 -12.75 -14.58 18.40
C ALA A 44 -12.84 -13.18 17.75
N TYR A 45 -11.90 -12.29 18.07
CA TYR A 45 -11.86 -10.95 17.49
C TYR A 45 -11.18 -10.89 16.12
N LEU A 46 -10.43 -11.93 15.73
CA LEU A 46 -9.68 -12.03 14.46
C LEU A 46 -10.42 -11.48 13.21
N PRO A 47 -11.67 -11.86 12.89
CA PRO A 47 -12.38 -11.29 11.73
C PRO A 47 -12.68 -9.80 11.87
N LEU A 48 -12.97 -9.33 13.09
CA LEU A 48 -13.21 -7.93 13.39
C LEU A 48 -11.90 -7.13 13.28
N THR A 49 -10.82 -7.64 13.87
CA THR A 49 -9.49 -7.04 13.82
C THR A 49 -8.97 -7.01 12.38
N LEU A 50 -9.22 -8.05 11.57
CA LEU A 50 -8.91 -8.07 10.14
C LEU A 50 -9.66 -6.97 9.38
N GLY A 51 -10.96 -6.82 9.60
CA GLY A 51 -11.76 -5.78 8.96
C GLY A 51 -11.29 -4.38 9.32
N VAL A 52 -11.09 -4.13 10.62
CA VAL A 52 -10.62 -2.82 11.12
C VAL A 52 -9.20 -2.54 10.64
N SER A 53 -8.28 -3.51 10.69
CA SER A 53 -6.90 -3.36 10.22
C SER A 53 -6.83 -3.12 8.71
N ALA A 54 -7.65 -3.80 7.92
CA ALA A 54 -7.71 -3.58 6.47
C ALA A 54 -8.13 -2.15 6.13
N VAL A 55 -9.05 -1.55 6.88
CA VAL A 55 -9.50 -0.17 6.65
C VAL A 55 -8.50 0.84 7.25
N VAL A 56 -8.10 0.66 8.50
CA VAL A 56 -7.28 1.62 9.26
C VAL A 56 -5.82 1.61 8.81
N LEU A 57 -5.25 0.46 8.48
CA LEU A 57 -3.87 0.36 7.96
C LEU A 57 -3.88 0.26 6.43
N GLY A 58 -4.71 -0.60 5.87
CA GLY A 58 -4.72 -0.81 4.42
C GLY A 58 -5.20 0.41 3.63
N GLY A 59 -6.16 1.18 4.15
CA GLY A 59 -6.63 2.43 3.56
C GLY A 59 -5.52 3.48 3.36
N PRO A 60 -4.87 3.96 4.43
CA PRO A 60 -3.79 4.94 4.31
C PRO A 60 -2.58 4.41 3.55
N VAL A 61 -2.20 3.13 3.71
CA VAL A 61 -1.11 2.52 2.92
C VAL A 61 -1.43 2.54 1.43
N THR A 62 -2.66 2.19 1.04
CA THR A 62 -3.11 2.26 -0.36
C THR A 62 -3.09 3.69 -0.88
N ALA A 63 -3.56 4.65 -0.08
CA ALA A 63 -3.58 6.06 -0.45
C ALA A 63 -2.16 6.62 -0.67
N VAL A 64 -1.23 6.33 0.24
CA VAL A 64 0.18 6.75 0.14
C VAL A 64 0.87 6.08 -1.05
N ALA A 65 0.70 4.77 -1.23
CA ALA A 65 1.28 4.04 -2.36
C ALA A 65 0.77 4.57 -3.70
N TYR A 66 -0.54 4.83 -3.80
CA TYR A 66 -1.14 5.42 -5.00
C TYR A 66 -0.63 6.85 -5.25
N ALA A 67 -0.54 7.68 -4.21
CA ALA A 67 0.00 9.03 -4.31
C ALA A 67 1.45 9.02 -4.79
N MET A 68 2.31 8.16 -4.24
CA MET A 68 3.71 7.99 -4.65
C MET A 68 3.82 7.53 -6.12
N LEU A 69 3.03 6.52 -6.52
CA LEU A 69 3.02 6.04 -7.90
C LEU A 69 2.58 7.12 -8.89
N ARG A 70 1.57 7.90 -8.51
CA ARG A 70 1.09 9.04 -9.32
C ARG A 70 2.14 10.12 -9.43
N TRP A 71 2.82 10.45 -8.33
CA TRP A 71 3.85 11.48 -8.31
C TRP A 71 5.09 11.10 -9.11
N ARG A 72 5.52 9.82 -9.01
CA ARG A 72 6.63 9.28 -9.82
C ARG A 72 6.35 9.30 -11.32
N ARG A 73 5.11 9.00 -11.74
CA ARG A 73 4.72 9.11 -13.16
C ARG A 73 4.82 10.54 -13.67
N ARG A 74 4.30 11.49 -12.90
CA ARG A 74 4.36 12.93 -13.26
C ARG A 74 5.81 13.42 -13.40
N SER A 75 6.67 13.02 -12.47
CA SER A 75 8.09 13.39 -12.51
C SER A 75 8.84 12.78 -13.71
N ARG A 76 8.46 11.58 -14.15
CA ARG A 76 9.01 10.97 -15.39
C ARG A 76 8.54 11.69 -16.64
N ASP A 77 7.26 12.03 -16.72
CA ASP A 77 6.72 12.77 -17.88
C ASP A 77 7.38 14.15 -18.02
N ASP A 78 7.67 14.83 -16.90
CA ASP A 78 8.36 16.12 -16.91
C ASP A 78 9.85 15.99 -17.27
N ALA A 79 10.53 14.93 -16.80
CA ALA A 79 11.90 14.62 -17.17
C ALA A 79 12.04 14.26 -18.66
N ASP A 80 11.11 13.47 -19.20
CA ASP A 80 11.08 13.11 -20.63
C ASP A 80 10.82 14.36 -21.49
N ARG A 81 9.90 15.25 -21.09
CA ARG A 81 9.71 16.53 -21.80
C ARG A 81 10.94 17.43 -21.75
N ALA A 82 11.66 17.45 -20.64
CA ALA A 82 12.91 18.20 -20.53
C ALA A 82 14.00 17.60 -21.43
N ALA A 83 14.12 16.27 -21.49
CA ALA A 83 15.07 15.56 -22.35
C ALA A 83 14.72 15.68 -23.85
N THR A 84 13.43 15.82 -24.18
CA THR A 84 12.96 15.97 -25.58
C THR A 84 12.91 17.43 -26.03
N ARG A 85 13.38 18.39 -25.21
CA ARG A 85 13.56 19.77 -25.64
C ARG A 85 14.98 19.89 -26.18
N PRO A 86 15.23 19.70 -27.49
CA PRO A 86 16.51 20.05 -28.07
C PRO A 86 16.68 21.55 -27.84
N ASP A 87 17.86 21.89 -27.36
CA ASP A 87 18.41 23.22 -27.16
C ASP A 87 17.59 24.35 -27.80
N ARG A 88 16.93 25.14 -26.96
CA ARG A 88 16.62 26.51 -27.32
C ARG A 88 17.95 27.24 -27.29
N GLU A 89 18.63 27.23 -28.43
CA GLU A 89 19.81 28.05 -28.71
C GLU A 89 19.47 29.50 -28.32
N PRO A 90 20.19 30.10 -27.35
CA PRO A 90 20.12 31.53 -27.11
C PRO A 90 21.11 32.17 -28.08
N THR A 91 20.65 32.51 -29.29
CA THR A 91 21.38 33.39 -30.20
C THR A 91 20.69 34.75 -30.20
N GLU A 92 21.38 35.66 -29.50
CA GLU A 92 21.39 37.12 -29.45
C GLU A 92 20.35 37.94 -30.24
#